data_AF-A0A317ZY38-F1
#
_entry.id   AF-A0A317ZY38-F1
#
_cell.length_a   1.000
_cell.length_b   1.000
_cell.length_c   1.000
_cell.angle_alpha   90.00
_cell.angle_beta   90.00
_cell.angle_gamma   90.00
#
_symmetry.space_group_name_H-M   'P 1'
#
loop_
_entity.id
_entity.type
_entity.pdbx_description
1 polymer ?
#
loop_
_entity_poly.entity_id
_entity_poly.type
_entity_poly.pdbx_seq_one_letter_code
_entity_poly.pdbx_strand_id
1 'polypeptide(L)'
;MPRPTPAVRRPPARRPLLRRSRRRQRPPRRPPRPSRPPTPRQTRTRSNLTDNSPGRMPVSNSGYNPKSKQSLFTLLSELPGQITALIKAEIDAFKADISGKAKNVGIGLGLFIGAAVFAYFAVLVFIAVAVIAIDLALPLWLSALIVAVGLLLVAVILALIGLNRVKKGTRHDPDGVTANLQKDVDAFKGVGDYDH
;
A
#
# COMPACT_ATOMS: atom_id res chain seq x y z
N MET A 1 78.00 21.39 -35.10
CA MET A 1 76.85 20.99 -34.27
C MET A 1 75.64 20.74 -35.17
N PRO A 2 75.09 19.51 -35.25
CA PRO A 2 73.95 19.22 -36.10
C PRO A 2 72.63 19.71 -35.45
N ARG A 3 71.78 20.35 -36.25
CA ARG A 3 70.38 20.69 -35.90
C ARG A 3 69.49 19.45 -36.06
N PRO A 4 68.59 19.12 -35.13
CA PRO A 4 67.57 18.11 -35.39
C PRO A 4 66.41 18.68 -36.25
N THR A 5 66.11 17.96 -37.33
CA THR A 5 65.03 18.16 -38.31
C THR A 5 63.67 17.69 -37.73
N PRO A 6 62.52 18.30 -38.11
CA PRO A 6 61.25 18.14 -37.39
C PRO A 6 60.51 16.81 -37.66
N ALA A 7 59.79 16.35 -36.64
CA ALA A 7 58.95 15.15 -36.68
C ALA A 7 57.68 15.34 -37.54
N VAL A 8 57.44 14.37 -38.43
CA VAL A 8 56.29 14.28 -39.33
C VAL A 8 55.00 14.01 -38.52
N ARG A 9 54.03 14.94 -38.57
CA ARG A 9 52.68 14.75 -38.01
C ARG A 9 51.86 13.79 -38.88
N ARG A 10 51.36 12.69 -38.29
CA ARG A 10 50.35 11.81 -38.91
C ARG A 10 48.93 12.33 -38.58
N PRO A 11 47.98 12.32 -39.54
CA PRO A 11 46.58 12.68 -39.28
C PRO A 11 45.81 11.52 -38.62
N PRO A 12 44.86 11.77 -37.70
CA PRO A 12 44.01 10.71 -37.16
C PRO A 12 42.96 10.24 -38.18
N ALA A 13 42.81 8.92 -38.25
CA ALA A 13 41.85 8.22 -39.10
C ALA A 13 40.39 8.53 -38.73
N ARG A 14 39.58 8.85 -39.74
CA ARG A 14 38.13 9.05 -39.64
C ARG A 14 37.44 7.73 -39.30
N ARG A 15 36.75 7.68 -38.16
CA ARG A 15 35.87 6.55 -37.78
C ARG A 15 34.52 6.65 -38.52
N PRO A 16 34.04 5.56 -39.16
CA PRO A 16 32.72 5.55 -39.78
C PRO A 16 31.61 5.49 -38.73
N LEU A 17 30.61 6.36 -38.90
CA LEU A 17 29.41 6.43 -38.09
C LEU A 17 28.57 5.16 -38.29
N LEU A 18 28.51 4.30 -37.26
CA LEU A 18 27.63 3.14 -37.24
C LEU A 18 26.18 3.61 -37.07
N ARG A 19 25.50 3.63 -38.21
CA ARG A 19 24.05 3.74 -38.44
C ARG A 19 23.29 2.75 -37.55
N ARG A 20 22.86 3.19 -36.36
CA ARG A 20 22.04 2.37 -35.47
C ARG A 20 20.59 2.38 -35.96
N SER A 21 20.29 1.37 -36.75
CA SER A 21 18.97 0.94 -37.21
C SER A 21 17.90 1.03 -36.12
N ARG A 22 16.84 1.80 -36.40
CA ARG A 22 15.56 1.81 -35.68
C ARG A 22 14.98 0.39 -35.65
N ARG A 23 15.14 -0.30 -34.53
CA ARG A 23 14.45 -1.56 -34.27
C ARG A 23 13.04 -1.23 -33.78
N ARG A 24 12.06 -1.37 -34.69
CA ARG A 24 10.63 -1.37 -34.38
C ARG A 24 10.39 -2.34 -33.22
N GLN A 25 10.02 -1.80 -32.05
CA GLN A 25 9.60 -2.61 -30.92
C GLN A 25 8.18 -3.13 -31.21
N ARG A 26 8.03 -4.45 -31.28
CA ARG A 26 6.74 -5.14 -31.35
C ARG A 26 6.05 -5.01 -29.98
N PRO A 27 4.73 -4.80 -29.90
CA PRO A 27 4.03 -4.83 -28.63
C PRO A 27 4.02 -6.26 -28.04
N PRO A 28 4.03 -6.42 -26.71
CA PRO A 28 4.00 -7.73 -26.06
C PRO A 28 2.63 -8.40 -26.21
N ARG A 29 2.65 -9.73 -26.42
CA ARG A 29 1.47 -10.61 -26.48
C ARG A 29 0.78 -10.65 -25.10
N ARG A 30 -0.54 -10.51 -25.09
CA ARG A 30 -1.40 -10.71 -23.90
C ARG A 30 -1.23 -12.13 -23.34
N PRO A 31 -1.22 -12.32 -22.00
CA PRO A 31 -1.29 -13.64 -21.39
C PRO A 31 -2.70 -14.26 -21.54
N PRO A 32 -2.82 -15.60 -21.56
CA PRO A 32 -4.11 -16.29 -21.61
C PRO A 32 -4.89 -16.13 -20.29
N ARG A 33 -6.21 -15.98 -20.43
CA ARG A 33 -7.19 -15.86 -19.34
C ARG A 33 -7.24 -17.15 -18.51
N PRO A 34 -7.31 -17.09 -17.16
CA PRO A 34 -7.64 -18.25 -16.35
C PRO A 34 -9.08 -18.71 -16.60
N SER A 35 -9.27 -20.00 -16.86
CA SER A 35 -10.55 -20.68 -16.95
C SER A 35 -11.26 -20.70 -15.60
N ARG A 36 -12.53 -20.24 -15.58
CA ARG A 36 -13.45 -20.33 -14.43
C ARG A 36 -13.66 -21.81 -14.01
N PRO A 37 -13.72 -22.12 -12.71
CA PRO A 37 -14.20 -23.43 -12.27
C PRO A 37 -15.73 -23.55 -12.50
N PRO A 38 -16.24 -24.77 -12.75
CA PRO A 38 -17.67 -25.01 -12.94
C PRO A 38 -18.44 -24.85 -11.63
N THR A 39 -19.58 -24.18 -11.69
CA THR A 39 -20.55 -24.05 -10.60
C THR A 39 -21.17 -25.40 -10.24
N PRO A 40 -21.38 -25.73 -8.95
CA PRO A 40 -22.15 -26.90 -8.55
C PRO A 40 -23.61 -26.75 -8.99
N ARG A 41 -24.02 -27.61 -9.91
CA ARG A 41 -25.39 -27.77 -10.38
C ARG A 41 -26.22 -28.41 -9.26
N GLN A 42 -27.01 -27.61 -8.53
CA GLN A 42 -27.99 -28.15 -7.59
C GLN A 42 -29.09 -28.87 -8.38
N THR A 43 -29.05 -30.21 -8.34
CA THR A 43 -30.15 -31.05 -8.80
C THR A 43 -31.28 -30.94 -7.78
N ARG A 44 -32.29 -30.12 -8.13
CA ARG A 44 -33.59 -30.10 -7.47
C ARG A 44 -34.27 -31.45 -7.68
N THR A 45 -34.10 -32.39 -6.76
CA THR A 45 -34.96 -33.57 -6.69
C THR A 45 -36.19 -33.19 -5.88
N ARG A 46 -37.24 -32.75 -6.58
CA ARG A 46 -38.61 -32.77 -6.06
C ARG A 46 -39.09 -34.22 -6.06
N SER A 47 -39.35 -34.77 -4.89
CA SER A 47 -40.20 -35.96 -4.76
C SER A 47 -41.22 -35.68 -3.67
N ASN A 48 -42.44 -35.40 -4.12
CA ASN A 48 -43.64 -35.47 -3.30
C ASN A 48 -43.74 -36.90 -2.77
N LEU A 49 -43.76 -37.07 -1.45
CA LEU A 49 -44.31 -38.28 -0.83
C LEU A 49 -45.37 -37.82 0.17
N THR A 50 -46.61 -37.91 -0.29
CA THR A 50 -47.80 -37.94 0.54
C THR A 50 -47.74 -39.18 1.41
N ASP A 51 -47.62 -39.02 2.72
CA ASP A 51 -48.05 -40.03 3.68
C ASP A 51 -49.06 -39.38 4.63
N ASN A 52 -50.29 -39.85 4.52
CA ASN A 52 -51.44 -39.48 5.30
C ASN A 52 -51.69 -40.62 6.29
N SER A 53 -51.17 -40.48 7.51
CA SER A 53 -51.39 -41.44 8.59
C SER A 53 -52.16 -40.75 9.73
N PRO A 54 -53.44 -41.09 9.98
CA PRO A 54 -54.17 -40.65 11.16
C PRO A 54 -54.03 -41.70 12.27
N GLY A 55 -53.32 -41.39 13.36
CA GLY A 55 -53.16 -42.39 14.43
C GLY A 55 -52.27 -42.04 15.62
N ARG A 56 -52.77 -41.16 16.50
CA ARG A 56 -52.82 -41.38 17.96
C ARG A 56 -51.50 -41.46 18.80
N MET A 57 -51.27 -40.35 19.53
CA MET A 57 -50.79 -40.20 20.95
C MET A 57 -49.31 -40.47 21.30
N PRO A 58 -48.76 -39.94 22.43
CA PRO A 58 -49.36 -39.10 23.49
C PRO A 58 -48.66 -37.74 23.68
N VAL A 59 -49.42 -36.78 24.21
CA VAL A 59 -48.87 -35.51 24.73
C VAL A 59 -48.25 -35.82 26.10
N SER A 60 -46.95 -36.15 26.12
CA SER A 60 -46.19 -36.26 27.35
C SER A 60 -45.86 -34.86 27.87
N ASN A 61 -46.76 -34.36 28.72
CA ASN A 61 -46.53 -33.21 29.58
C ASN A 61 -45.59 -33.66 30.70
N SER A 62 -44.28 -33.39 30.60
CA SER A 62 -43.38 -33.57 31.74
C SER A 62 -42.14 -32.69 31.64
N GLY A 63 -41.99 -31.84 32.66
CA GLY A 63 -40.71 -31.34 33.10
C GLY A 63 -40.30 -30.00 32.52
N TYR A 64 -40.79 -28.92 33.12
CA TYR A 64 -39.98 -27.70 33.22
C TYR A 64 -38.73 -28.06 34.04
N ASN A 65 -37.67 -28.51 33.35
CA ASN A 65 -36.40 -28.85 33.95
C ASN A 65 -35.59 -27.55 34.13
N PRO A 66 -35.30 -27.09 35.35
CA PRO A 66 -34.56 -25.85 35.60
C PRO A 66 -33.11 -25.86 35.10
N LYS A 67 -32.65 -26.93 34.44
CA LYS A 67 -31.38 -26.98 33.67
C LYS A 67 -31.42 -26.21 32.34
N SER A 68 -32.54 -25.62 31.93
CA SER A 68 -32.60 -24.72 30.75
C SER A 68 -31.77 -23.44 30.89
N LYS A 69 -31.39 -23.06 32.12
CA LYS A 69 -30.36 -22.01 32.33
C LYS A 69 -28.97 -22.46 31.88
N GLN A 70 -28.69 -23.77 31.86
CA GLN A 70 -27.45 -24.31 31.30
C GLN A 70 -27.49 -24.29 29.77
N SER A 71 -28.62 -24.51 29.09
CA SER A 71 -28.65 -24.54 27.61
C SER A 71 -28.44 -23.18 26.93
N LEU A 72 -28.86 -22.07 27.55
CA LEU A 72 -28.58 -20.71 27.02
C LEU A 72 -27.11 -20.32 27.24
N PHE A 73 -26.55 -20.68 28.39
CA PHE A 73 -25.12 -20.56 28.65
C PHE A 73 -24.28 -21.48 27.76
N THR A 74 -24.78 -22.67 27.40
CA THR A 74 -24.12 -23.61 26.48
C THR A 74 -24.09 -23.09 25.04
N LEU A 75 -25.19 -22.51 24.52
CA LEU A 75 -25.21 -21.90 23.18
C LEU A 75 -24.33 -20.64 23.10
N LEU A 76 -24.34 -19.82 24.16
CA LEU A 76 -23.43 -18.68 24.29
C LEU A 76 -21.97 -19.10 24.42
N SER A 77 -21.71 -20.31 24.94
CA SER A 77 -20.36 -20.87 25.05
C SER A 77 -19.81 -21.43 23.73
N GLU A 78 -20.67 -21.76 22.75
CA GLU A 78 -20.26 -22.28 21.43
C GLU A 78 -20.13 -21.19 20.33
N LEU A 79 -20.86 -20.09 20.44
CA LEU A 79 -20.74 -18.90 19.57
C LEU A 79 -19.32 -18.27 19.48
N PRO A 80 -18.56 -18.09 20.59
CA PRO A 80 -17.22 -17.51 20.53
C PRO A 80 -16.24 -18.37 19.72
N GLY A 81 -16.46 -19.69 19.65
CA GLY A 81 -15.66 -20.60 18.82
C GLY A 81 -15.85 -20.36 17.31
N GLN A 82 -17.06 -20.03 16.87
CA GLN A 82 -17.34 -19.77 15.45
C GLN A 82 -16.87 -18.39 15.02
N ILE A 83 -17.01 -17.38 15.89
CA ILE A 83 -16.50 -16.03 15.64
C ILE A 83 -14.97 -16.06 15.57
N THR A 84 -14.30 -16.77 16.48
CA THR A 84 -12.83 -16.94 16.43
C THR A 84 -12.38 -17.70 15.18
N ALA A 85 -13.13 -18.72 14.73
CA ALA A 85 -12.84 -19.42 13.49
C ALA A 85 -12.99 -18.51 12.25
N LEU A 86 -14.01 -17.65 12.21
CA LEU A 86 -14.23 -16.71 11.11
C LEU A 86 -13.16 -15.62 11.07
N ILE A 87 -12.82 -15.04 12.23
CA ILE A 87 -11.73 -14.07 12.36
C ILE A 87 -10.40 -14.69 11.91
N LYS A 88 -10.14 -15.94 12.31
CA LYS A 88 -8.92 -16.65 11.91
C LYS A 88 -8.90 -16.89 10.39
N ALA A 89 -10.03 -17.24 9.79
CA ALA A 89 -10.15 -17.39 8.35
C ALA A 89 -9.93 -16.07 7.59
N GLU A 90 -10.47 -14.95 8.09
CA GLU A 90 -10.27 -13.62 7.52
C GLU A 90 -8.79 -13.19 7.61
N ILE A 91 -8.15 -13.44 8.76
CA ILE A 91 -6.72 -13.18 8.96
C ILE A 91 -5.87 -14.05 8.03
N ASP A 92 -6.19 -15.33 7.88
CA ASP A 92 -5.44 -16.25 7.02
C ASP A 92 -5.63 -15.90 5.53
N ALA A 93 -6.83 -15.48 5.14
CA ALA A 93 -7.10 -14.94 3.81
C ALA A 93 -6.33 -13.64 3.54
N PHE A 94 -6.32 -12.71 4.51
CA PHE A 94 -5.55 -11.47 4.42
C PHE A 94 -4.05 -11.73 4.37
N LYS A 95 -3.54 -12.66 5.18
CA LYS A 95 -2.13 -13.09 5.15
C LYS A 95 -1.74 -13.68 3.80
N ALA A 96 -2.61 -14.51 3.20
CA ALA A 96 -2.34 -15.10 1.89
C ALA A 96 -2.22 -14.03 0.80
N ASP A 97 -3.10 -13.01 0.80
CA ASP A 97 -3.04 -11.92 -0.18
C ASP A 97 -1.88 -10.95 0.09
N ILE A 98 -1.57 -10.68 1.36
CA ILE A 98 -0.51 -9.74 1.71
C ILE A 98 0.88 -10.33 1.58
N SER A 99 1.08 -11.64 1.80
CA SER A 99 2.38 -12.31 1.72
C SER A 99 3.06 -12.07 0.37
N GLY A 100 2.31 -12.23 -0.73
CA GLY A 100 2.81 -11.99 -2.08
C GLY A 100 3.11 -10.52 -2.37
N LYS A 101 2.24 -9.61 -1.91
CA LYS A 101 2.39 -8.15 -2.12
C LYS A 101 3.51 -7.57 -1.25
N ALA A 102 3.66 -8.06 -0.03
CA ALA A 102 4.61 -7.56 0.97
C ALA A 102 6.06 -7.72 0.54
N LYS A 103 6.41 -8.79 -0.20
CA LYS A 103 7.80 -8.98 -0.69
C LYS A 103 8.20 -7.89 -1.67
N ASN A 104 7.37 -7.62 -2.68
CA ASN A 104 7.68 -6.61 -3.70
C ASN A 104 7.59 -5.19 -3.13
N VAL A 105 6.61 -4.93 -2.25
CA VAL A 105 6.51 -3.65 -1.53
C VAL A 105 7.71 -3.46 -0.60
N GLY A 106 8.15 -4.50 0.11
CA GLY A 106 9.32 -4.47 0.99
C GLY A 106 10.62 -4.23 0.23
N ILE A 107 10.84 -4.92 -0.89
CA ILE A 107 11.99 -4.67 -1.76
C ILE A 107 11.93 -3.25 -2.34
N GLY A 108 10.76 -2.81 -2.80
CA GLY A 108 10.56 -1.46 -3.33
C GLY A 108 10.87 -0.38 -2.29
N LEU A 109 10.36 -0.54 -1.06
CA LEU A 109 10.61 0.37 0.04
C LEU A 109 12.09 0.36 0.46
N GLY A 110 12.71 -0.83 0.53
CA GLY A 110 14.14 -0.97 0.80
C GLY A 110 15.02 -0.28 -0.24
N LEU A 111 14.72 -0.45 -1.53
CA LEU A 111 15.40 0.25 -2.61
C LEU A 111 15.18 1.76 -2.56
N PHE A 112 13.98 2.21 -2.18
CA PHE A 112 13.69 3.63 -2.04
C PHE A 112 14.47 4.26 -0.89
N ILE A 113 14.56 3.59 0.26
CA ILE A 113 15.39 4.03 1.39
C ILE A 113 16.87 4.05 0.98
N GLY A 114 17.35 3.00 0.32
CA GLY A 114 18.71 2.95 -0.22
C GLY A 114 18.99 4.13 -1.16
N ALA A 115 18.11 4.35 -2.14
CA ALA A 115 18.22 5.48 -3.07
C ALA A 115 18.20 6.84 -2.35
N ALA A 116 17.37 7.00 -1.32
CA ALA A 116 17.32 8.23 -0.52
C ALA A 116 18.64 8.48 0.22
N VAL A 117 19.26 7.44 0.80
CA VAL A 117 20.58 7.54 1.45
C VAL A 117 21.66 7.94 0.45
N PHE A 118 21.71 7.30 -0.73
CA PHE A 118 22.68 7.67 -1.77
C PHE A 118 22.44 9.09 -2.31
N ALA A 119 21.17 9.48 -2.50
CA ALA A 119 20.82 10.84 -2.89
C ALA A 119 21.26 11.87 -1.83
N TYR A 120 21.11 11.55 -0.54
CA TYR A 120 21.59 12.39 0.56
C TYR A 120 23.12 12.60 0.49
N PHE A 121 23.89 11.53 0.31
CA PHE A 121 25.35 11.66 0.13
C PHE A 121 25.72 12.43 -1.13
N ALA A 122 25.01 12.22 -2.24
CA ALA A 122 25.25 12.97 -3.47
C ALA A 122 25.03 14.48 -3.27
N VAL A 123 23.99 14.86 -2.51
CA VAL A 123 23.76 16.27 -2.14
C VAL A 123 24.93 16.82 -1.33
N LEU A 124 25.48 16.08 -0.35
CA LEU A 124 26.66 16.53 0.41
C LEU A 124 27.88 16.77 -0.49
N VAL A 125 28.13 15.86 -1.45
CA VAL A 125 29.22 16.02 -2.42
C VAL A 125 28.98 17.24 -3.31
N PHE A 126 27.76 17.45 -3.80
CA PHE A 126 27.43 18.63 -4.61
C PHE A 126 27.54 19.94 -3.82
N ILE A 127 27.21 19.95 -2.54
CA ILE A 127 27.43 21.09 -1.66
C ILE A 127 28.93 21.40 -1.57
N ALA A 128 29.77 20.39 -1.33
CA ALA A 128 31.22 20.59 -1.30
C ALA A 128 31.77 21.12 -2.64
N VAL A 129 31.31 20.56 -3.77
CA VAL A 129 31.66 21.04 -5.10
C VAL A 129 31.21 22.50 -5.31
N ALA A 130 30.01 22.86 -4.86
CA ALA A 130 29.52 24.23 -4.97
C ALA A 130 30.39 25.21 -4.15
N VAL A 131 30.78 24.84 -2.93
CA VAL A 131 31.68 25.65 -2.09
C VAL A 131 33.03 25.83 -2.78
N ILE A 132 33.64 24.76 -3.28
CA ILE A 132 34.93 24.82 -3.99
C ILE A 132 34.82 25.63 -5.29
N ALA A 133 33.71 25.49 -6.02
CA ALA A 133 33.48 26.24 -7.25
C ALA A 133 33.38 27.75 -7.00
N ILE A 134 32.75 28.16 -5.90
CA ILE A 134 32.64 29.59 -5.53
C ILE A 134 33.95 30.09 -4.91
N ASP A 135 34.72 29.22 -4.23
CA ASP A 135 36.05 29.53 -3.68
C ASP A 135 37.05 30.01 -4.74
N LEU A 136 36.84 29.64 -6.01
CA LEU A 136 37.62 30.16 -7.13
C LEU A 136 37.48 31.68 -7.34
N ALA A 137 36.40 32.29 -6.83
CA ALA A 137 36.12 33.72 -6.97
C ALA A 137 36.15 34.50 -5.65
N LEU A 138 35.96 33.83 -4.50
CA LEU A 138 35.82 34.43 -3.16
C LEU A 138 36.54 33.54 -2.13
N PRO A 139 36.94 34.06 -0.95
CA PRO A 139 37.58 33.23 0.07
C PRO A 139 36.62 32.16 0.64
N LEU A 140 37.18 30.99 0.99
CA LEU A 140 36.46 29.79 1.39
C LEU A 140 35.37 30.00 2.44
N TRP A 141 35.64 30.84 3.45
CA TRP A 141 34.68 31.13 4.52
C TRP A 141 33.42 31.82 4.00
N LEU A 142 33.54 32.69 2.99
CA LEU A 142 32.41 33.41 2.40
C LEU A 142 31.63 32.50 1.45
N SER A 143 32.34 31.68 0.67
CA SER A 143 31.75 30.65 -0.19
C SER A 143 30.88 29.67 0.60
N ALA A 144 31.39 29.17 1.72
CA ALA A 144 30.64 28.30 2.63
C ALA A 144 29.38 28.98 3.18
N LEU A 145 29.48 30.27 3.56
CA LEU A 145 28.36 31.03 4.09
C LEU A 145 27.25 31.23 3.05
N ILE A 146 27.61 31.56 1.81
CA ILE A 146 26.65 31.74 0.70
C ILE A 146 25.88 30.45 0.42
N VAL A 147 26.59 29.31 0.32
CA VAL A 147 25.97 28.01 0.09
C VAL A 147 25.08 27.62 1.28
N ALA A 148 25.52 27.88 2.52
CA ALA A 148 24.73 27.60 3.72
C ALA A 148 23.40 28.38 3.74
N VAL A 149 23.42 29.67 3.40
CA VAL A 149 22.20 30.49 3.30
C VAL A 149 21.28 29.99 2.19
N GLY A 150 21.84 29.62 1.03
CA GLY A 150 21.07 29.04 -0.07
C GLY A 150 20.37 27.73 0.33
N LEU A 151 21.08 26.83 1.03
CA LEU A 151 20.50 25.59 1.55
C LEU A 151 19.42 25.84 2.60
N LEU A 152 19.61 26.82 3.48
CA LEU A 152 18.62 27.19 4.49
C LEU A 152 17.32 27.70 3.83
N LEU A 153 17.43 28.50 2.78
CA LEU A 153 16.27 28.96 2.00
C LEU A 153 15.52 27.78 1.38
N VAL A 154 16.24 26.84 0.75
CA VAL A 154 15.66 25.63 0.17
C VAL A 154 14.99 24.78 1.26
N ALA A 155 15.63 24.59 2.42
CA ALA A 155 15.09 23.85 3.54
C ALA A 155 13.78 24.45 4.07
N VAL A 156 13.71 25.78 4.21
CA VAL A 156 12.47 26.47 4.62
C VAL A 156 11.35 26.24 3.59
N ILE A 157 11.64 26.37 2.29
CA ILE A 157 10.65 26.12 1.24
C ILE A 157 10.14 24.68 1.30
N LEU A 158 11.04 23.70 1.40
CA LEU A 158 10.66 22.28 1.52
C LEU A 158 9.84 22.02 2.80
N ALA A 159 10.21 22.62 3.92
CA ALA A 159 9.47 22.50 5.17
C ALA A 159 8.05 23.08 5.05
N LEU A 160 7.89 24.25 4.42
CA LEU A 160 6.58 24.86 4.17
C LEU A 160 5.72 24.01 3.23
N ILE A 161 6.31 23.48 2.15
CA ILE A 161 5.60 22.56 1.24
C ILE A 161 5.21 21.28 1.97
N GLY A 162 6.13 20.68 2.73
CA GLY A 162 5.90 19.47 3.51
C GLY A 162 4.77 19.68 4.53
N LEU A 163 4.83 20.77 5.29
CA LEU A 163 3.79 21.14 6.25
C LEU A 163 2.44 21.35 5.56
N ASN A 164 2.41 22.01 4.40
CA ASN A 164 1.17 22.19 3.63
C ASN A 164 0.63 20.88 3.08
N ARG A 165 1.48 19.94 2.67
CA ARG A 165 1.07 18.61 2.20
C ARG A 165 0.51 17.76 3.34
N VAL A 166 1.18 17.77 4.49
CA VAL A 166 0.68 17.11 5.71
C VAL A 166 -0.65 17.72 6.12
N LYS A 167 -0.74 19.05 6.25
CA LYS A 167 -1.99 19.75 6.60
C LYS A 167 -3.15 19.45 5.65
N LYS A 168 -2.88 19.29 4.34
CA LYS A 168 -3.89 18.89 3.35
C LYS A 168 -4.30 17.41 3.49
N GLY A 169 -3.36 16.52 3.78
CA GLY A 169 -3.63 15.10 3.99
C GLY A 169 -4.31 14.79 5.33
N THR A 170 -4.05 15.59 6.36
CA THR A 170 -4.67 15.48 7.69
C THR A 170 -5.96 16.28 7.81
N ARG A 171 -6.37 17.00 6.75
CA ARG A 171 -7.71 17.60 6.64
C ARG A 171 -8.74 16.49 6.38
N HIS A 172 -8.79 15.49 7.25
CA HIS A 172 -10.01 14.72 7.42
C HIS A 172 -11.00 15.71 8.03
N ASP A 173 -12.11 15.91 7.32
CA ASP A 173 -13.23 16.74 7.73
C ASP A 173 -13.61 16.45 9.20
N PRO A 174 -13.29 17.34 10.16
CA PRO A 174 -13.68 17.13 11.54
C PRO A 174 -15.21 17.17 11.67
N ASP A 175 -15.91 17.81 10.73
CA ASP A 175 -17.37 17.95 10.75
C ASP A 175 -18.02 16.62 10.32
N GLY A 176 -17.45 15.91 9.34
CA GLY A 176 -17.91 14.58 8.94
C GLY A 176 -17.60 13.47 9.95
N VAL A 177 -16.44 13.50 10.62
CA VAL A 177 -16.11 12.50 11.64
C VAL A 177 -16.94 12.72 12.90
N THR A 178 -17.10 13.97 13.36
CA THR A 178 -17.93 14.27 14.53
C THR A 178 -19.44 14.12 14.26
N ALA A 179 -19.93 14.43 13.06
CA ALA A 179 -21.35 14.21 12.71
C ALA A 179 -21.72 12.72 12.67
N ASN A 180 -20.82 11.86 12.18
CA ASN A 180 -21.05 10.40 12.18
C ASN A 180 -20.92 9.81 13.60
N LEU A 181 -19.96 10.28 14.41
CA LEU A 181 -19.84 9.90 15.82
C LEU A 181 -21.02 10.40 16.67
N GLN A 182 -21.59 11.57 16.37
CA GLN A 182 -22.80 12.07 17.04
C GLN A 182 -24.03 11.27 16.64
N LYS A 183 -24.22 10.97 15.34
CA LYS A 183 -25.30 10.07 14.88
C LYS A 183 -25.22 8.69 15.52
N ASP A 184 -24.02 8.12 15.63
CA ASP A 184 -23.83 6.83 16.30
C ASP A 184 -24.15 6.92 17.80
N VAL A 185 -23.71 7.98 18.48
CA VAL A 185 -24.02 8.20 19.91
C VAL A 185 -25.52 8.46 20.15
N ASP A 186 -26.19 9.19 19.26
CA ASP A 186 -27.62 9.48 19.35
C ASP A 186 -28.46 8.24 19.03
N ALA A 187 -27.98 7.38 18.13
CA ALA A 187 -28.56 6.05 17.90
C ALA A 187 -28.40 5.14 19.13
N PHE A 188 -27.24 5.17 19.81
CA PHE A 188 -27.05 4.46 21.08
C PHE A 188 -27.86 5.04 22.24
N LYS A 189 -28.14 6.36 22.23
CA LYS A 189 -28.98 7.04 23.22
C LYS A 189 -30.47 6.99 22.88
N GLY A 190 -30.84 6.48 21.70
CA GLY A 190 -32.23 6.30 21.28
C GLY A 190 -32.95 7.62 20.94
N VAL A 191 -32.23 8.67 20.55
CA VAL A 191 -32.79 10.01 20.29
C VAL A 191 -32.82 10.35 18.78
N GLY A 192 -32.46 9.40 17.91
CA GLY A 192 -32.47 9.61 16.46
C GLY A 192 -33.89 9.64 15.87
N ASP A 193 -34.24 10.73 15.20
CA ASP A 193 -35.46 10.83 14.39
C ASP A 193 -35.29 9.94 13.15
N TYR A 194 -36.10 8.89 13.05
CA TYR A 194 -36.10 7.99 11.90
C TYR A 194 -37.22 8.45 10.97
N ASP A 195 -36.92 9.29 9.99
CA ASP A 195 -37.86 9.54 8.89
C ASP A 195 -38.15 8.19 8.20
N HIS A 196 -39.41 7.77 8.25
CA HIS A 196 -39.94 6.55 7.60
C HIS A 196 -40.31 6.83 6.14
#